data_AF-A0A436S2Y4-F1
#
_entry.id   AF-A0A436S2Y4-F1
#
_cell.length_a   1.000
_cell.length_b   1.000
_cell.length_c   1.000
_cell.angle_alpha   90.00
_cell.angle_beta   90.00
_cell.angle_gamma   90.00
#
_symmetry.space_group_name_H-M   'P 1'
#
loop_
_entity.id
_entity.type
_entity.pdbx_description
1 polymer ?
#
loop_
_entity_poly.entity_id
_entity_poly.type
_entity_poly.pdbx_seq_one_letter_code
_entity_poly.pdbx_strand_id
1 'polypeptide(L)'
;SRRQDQALARRLDRIRAALTQADRLLSTLSHKAVLARGFALVKDADGAVIKRVAELAPGAALQLEFADGTAEAIATSGVARPKLAAKPSAKAREPGNQGSLF
;
A
#
# COMPACT_ATOMS: atom_id res chain seq x y z
N SER A 1 -15.45 -17.68 42.58
CA SER A 1 -16.34 -18.07 41.48
C SER A 1 -17.03 -16.86 40.85
N ARG A 2 -18.25 -16.42 41.20
CA ARG A 2 -19.00 -15.34 40.49
C ARG A 2 -18.21 -14.08 40.08
N ARG A 3 -17.37 -13.51 40.96
CA ARG A 3 -16.55 -12.33 40.64
C ARG A 3 -15.43 -12.61 39.64
N GLN A 4 -14.84 -13.81 39.68
CA GLN A 4 -13.80 -14.25 38.73
C GLN A 4 -14.42 -14.50 37.35
N ASP A 5 -15.59 -15.13 37.30
CA ASP A 5 -16.32 -15.38 36.05
C ASP A 5 -16.74 -14.07 35.37
N GLN A 6 -17.20 -13.09 36.14
CA GLN A 6 -17.48 -11.74 35.64
C GLN A 6 -16.22 -11.01 35.14
N ALA A 7 -15.07 -11.17 35.81
CA ALA A 7 -13.83 -10.56 35.38
C ALA A 7 -13.33 -11.15 34.05
N LEU A 8 -13.47 -12.47 33.86
CA LEU A 8 -13.16 -13.16 32.62
C LEU A 8 -14.09 -12.73 31.47
N ALA A 9 -15.40 -12.68 31.71
CA ALA A 9 -16.37 -12.23 30.72
C ALA A 9 -16.06 -10.81 30.22
N ARG A 10 -15.83 -9.86 31.14
CA ARG A 10 -15.46 -8.47 30.80
C ARG A 10 -14.13 -8.37 30.04
N ARG A 11 -13.22 -9.31 30.23
CA ARG A 11 -11.95 -9.34 29.48
C ARG A 11 -12.17 -9.84 28.07
N LEU A 12 -12.98 -10.89 27.88
CA LEU A 12 -13.35 -11.40 26.56
C LEU A 12 -14.13 -10.36 25.76
N ASP A 13 -15.08 -9.66 26.39
CA ASP A 13 -15.87 -8.62 25.72
C ASP A 13 -15.00 -7.46 25.24
N ARG A 14 -14.00 -7.04 26.04
CA ARG A 14 -13.03 -6.02 25.62
C ARG A 14 -12.17 -6.47 24.43
N ILE A 15 -11.70 -7.71 24.45
CA ILE A 15 -10.90 -8.25 23.33
C ILE A 15 -11.76 -8.32 22.06
N ARG A 16 -13.01 -8.79 22.16
CA ARG A 16 -13.95 -8.83 21.03
C ARG A 16 -14.23 -7.43 20.49
N ALA A 17 -14.47 -6.44 21.35
CA ALA A 17 -14.69 -5.06 20.94
C ALA A 17 -13.48 -4.48 20.18
N ALA A 18 -12.27 -4.72 20.68
CA ALA A 18 -11.04 -4.29 20.02
C ALA A 18 -10.84 -4.96 18.65
N LEU A 19 -11.12 -6.27 18.55
CA LEU A 19 -11.05 -7.00 17.28
C LEU A 19 -12.03 -6.44 16.25
N THR A 20 -13.29 -6.22 16.64
CA THR A 20 -14.31 -5.64 15.77
C THR A 20 -13.96 -4.23 15.31
N GLN A 21 -13.33 -3.42 16.18
CA GLN A 21 -12.86 -2.08 15.80
C GLN A 21 -11.72 -2.16 14.78
N ALA A 22 -10.74 -3.05 14.99
CA ALA A 22 -9.65 -3.26 14.06
C ALA A 22 -10.15 -3.74 12.68
N ASP A 23 -11.15 -4.63 12.64
CA ASP A 23 -11.77 -5.10 11.41
C ASP A 23 -12.49 -3.99 10.64
N ARG A 24 -13.21 -3.10 11.35
CA ARG A 24 -13.83 -1.89 10.74
C ARG A 24 -12.79 -0.91 10.19
N LEU A 25 -11.65 -0.75 10.85
CA LEU A 25 -10.57 0.09 10.34
C LEU A 25 -9.93 -0.56 9.12
N LEU A 26 -9.71 -1.87 9.14
CA LEU A 26 -9.18 -2.60 8.00
C LEU A 26 -10.13 -2.54 6.80
N SER A 27 -11.44 -2.64 7.01
CA SER A 27 -12.41 -2.58 5.91
C SER A 27 -12.50 -1.18 5.27
N THR A 28 -12.28 -0.11 6.03
CA THR A 28 -12.27 1.26 5.50
C THR A 28 -10.94 1.64 4.84
N LEU A 29 -9.81 1.12 5.34
CA LEU A 29 -8.47 1.44 4.85
C LEU A 29 -7.94 0.46 3.79
N SER A 30 -8.57 -0.70 3.61
CA SER A 30 -8.12 -1.71 2.66
C SER A 30 -8.62 -1.41 1.25
N HIS A 31 -7.69 -1.46 0.29
CA HIS A 31 -7.94 -1.37 -1.15
C HIS A 31 -8.98 -2.39 -1.64
N LYS A 32 -9.26 -3.46 -0.88
CA LYS A 32 -10.33 -4.43 -1.17
C LYS A 32 -11.73 -3.79 -1.22
N ALA A 33 -12.01 -2.79 -0.39
CA ALA A 33 -13.30 -2.09 -0.43
C ALA A 33 -13.45 -1.23 -1.71
N VAL A 34 -12.33 -0.73 -2.23
CA VAL A 34 -12.29 -0.04 -3.53
C VAL A 34 -12.50 -1.05 -4.65
N LEU A 35 -11.81 -2.19 -4.65
CA LEU A 35 -12.01 -3.24 -5.66
C LEU A 35 -13.46 -3.77 -5.66
N ALA A 36 -14.06 -3.98 -4.49
CA ALA A 36 -15.45 -4.45 -4.35
C ALA A 36 -16.49 -3.46 -4.89
N ARG A 37 -16.13 -2.19 -5.08
CA ARG A 37 -16.99 -1.15 -5.67
C ARG A 37 -16.85 -1.03 -7.19
N GLY A 38 -16.14 -1.97 -7.83
CA GLY A 38 -15.98 -2.03 -9.29
C GLY A 38 -14.71 -1.35 -9.82
N PHE A 39 -13.71 -1.13 -8.96
CA PHE A 39 -12.40 -0.63 -9.39
C PHE A 39 -11.42 -1.78 -9.62
N ALA A 40 -10.38 -1.55 -10.44
CA ALA A 40 -9.29 -2.50 -10.68
C ALA A 40 -7.95 -1.86 -10.33
N LEU A 41 -7.05 -2.64 -9.73
CA LEU A 41 -5.66 -2.24 -9.49
C LEU A 41 -4.83 -2.64 -10.70
N VAL A 42 -4.15 -1.67 -11.32
CA VAL A 42 -3.29 -1.90 -12.48
C VAL A 42 -1.85 -2.10 -12.01
N LYS A 43 -1.24 -3.22 -12.39
CA LYS A 43 0.17 -3.52 -12.16
C LYS A 43 0.92 -3.67 -13.48
N ASP A 44 2.20 -3.33 -13.48
CA ASP A 44 3.11 -3.66 -14.57
C ASP A 44 3.57 -5.13 -14.50
N ALA A 45 4.40 -5.53 -15.46
CA ALA A 45 4.97 -6.88 -15.53
C ALA A 45 5.84 -7.24 -14.32
N ASP A 46 6.39 -6.25 -13.60
CA ASP A 46 7.20 -6.43 -12.40
C ASP A 46 6.34 -6.43 -11.12
N GLY A 47 5.02 -6.28 -11.25
CA GLY A 47 4.05 -6.25 -10.15
C GLY A 47 3.91 -4.90 -9.45
N ALA A 48 4.52 -3.83 -9.97
CA ALA A 48 4.42 -2.50 -9.41
C ALA A 48 3.11 -1.81 -9.85
N VAL A 49 2.47 -1.13 -8.90
CA VAL A 49 1.17 -0.48 -9.12
C VAL A 49 1.32 0.77 -9.98
N ILE A 50 0.65 0.79 -11.13
CA ILE A 50 0.55 1.95 -12.00
C ILE A 50 -0.64 2.80 -11.57
N LYS A 51 -0.36 4.03 -11.12
CA LYS A 51 -1.38 4.96 -10.61
C LYS A 51 -1.81 6.02 -11.62
N ARG A 52 -1.06 6.18 -12.72
CA ARG A 52 -1.25 7.25 -13.70
C ARG A 52 -1.03 6.74 -15.12
N VAL A 53 -1.85 7.20 -16.06
CA VAL A 53 -1.72 6.88 -17.50
C VAL A 53 -0.40 7.38 -18.09
N ALA A 54 0.18 8.46 -17.55
CA ALA A 54 1.48 8.97 -17.97
C ALA A 54 2.67 8.04 -17.65
N GLU A 55 2.46 7.03 -16.81
CA GLU A 55 3.45 6.00 -16.49
C GLU A 55 3.28 4.75 -17.36
N LEU A 56 2.22 4.71 -18.18
CA LEU A 56 1.87 3.58 -19.04
C LEU A 56 2.43 3.76 -20.45
N ALA A 57 3.21 2.80 -20.90
CA ALA A 57 3.72 2.75 -22.28
C ALA A 57 2.74 1.99 -23.18
N PRO A 58 2.50 2.46 -24.42
CA PRO A 58 1.80 1.65 -25.42
C PRO A 58 2.51 0.30 -25.60
N GLY A 59 1.74 -0.78 -25.71
CA GLY A 59 2.24 -2.15 -25.80
C GLY A 59 2.66 -2.78 -24.47
N ALA A 60 2.59 -2.05 -23.35
CA ALA A 60 2.92 -2.61 -22.04
C ALA A 60 1.94 -3.72 -21.64
N ALA A 61 2.49 -4.85 -21.17
CA ALA A 61 1.73 -5.90 -20.51
C ALA A 61 1.35 -5.45 -19.10
N LEU A 62 0.10 -5.70 -18.73
CA LEU A 62 -0.51 -5.27 -17.48
C LEU A 62 -1.20 -6.43 -16.80
N GLN A 63 -1.16 -6.41 -15.48
CA GLN A 63 -1.99 -7.26 -14.66
C GLN A 63 -3.04 -6.39 -13.95
N LEU A 64 -4.31 -6.68 -14.23
CA LEU A 64 -5.46 -6.05 -13.60
C LEU A 64 -5.91 -6.95 -12.45
N GLU A 65 -5.95 -6.42 -11.24
CA GLU A 65 -6.47 -7.12 -10.07
C GLU A 65 -7.84 -6.56 -9.69
N PHE A 66 -8.83 -7.44 -9.65
CA PHE A 66 -10.22 -7.22 -9.27
C PHE A 66 -10.48 -7.84 -7.89
N ALA A 67 -11.69 -7.63 -7.36
CA ALA A 67 -12.06 -8.19 -6.06
C ALA A 67 -12.11 -9.74 -6.05
N ASP A 68 -12.35 -10.34 -7.21
CA ASP A 68 -12.60 -11.76 -7.43
C ASP A 68 -11.46 -12.49 -8.17
N GLY A 69 -10.48 -11.76 -8.70
CA GLY A 69 -9.38 -12.38 -9.42
C GLY A 69 -8.47 -11.40 -10.16
N THR A 70 -7.63 -11.94 -11.04
CA THR A 70 -6.71 -11.16 -11.86
C THR A 70 -6.91 -11.45 -13.35
N ALA A 71 -6.73 -10.44 -14.20
CA ALA A 71 -6.74 -10.56 -15.65
C ALA A 71 -5.51 -9.89 -16.27
N GLU A 72 -5.06 -10.41 -17.41
CA GLU A 72 -3.98 -9.81 -18.20
C GLU A 72 -4.56 -8.83 -19.24
N ALA A 73 -3.85 -7.74 -19.48
CA ALA A 73 -4.23 -6.73 -20.46
C ALA A 73 -2.99 -6.13 -21.16
N ILE A 74 -3.21 -5.55 -22.35
CA ILE A 74 -2.19 -4.82 -23.09
C ILE A 74 -2.62 -3.37 -23.24
N ALA A 75 -1.75 -2.43 -22.90
CA ALA A 75 -2.00 -1.01 -23.09
C ALA A 75 -2.00 -0.66 -24.59
N THR A 76 -3.16 -0.34 -25.16
CA THR A 76 -3.24 0.10 -26.57
C THR A 76 -2.87 1.57 -26.76
N SER A 77 -2.90 2.36 -25.68
CA SER A 77 -2.53 3.76 -25.68
C SER A 77 -1.89 4.14 -24.34
N GLY A 78 -1.04 5.17 -24.36
CA GLY A 78 -0.27 5.60 -23.20
C GLY A 78 0.60 6.79 -23.59
N VAL A 79 0.87 7.68 -22.62
CA VAL A 79 1.64 8.91 -22.85
C VAL A 79 2.98 8.86 -22.13
N ALA A 80 3.51 7.65 -21.93
CA ALA A 80 4.71 7.34 -21.14
C ALA A 80 5.73 8.47 -21.19
N ARG A 81 5.75 9.30 -20.14
CA ARG A 81 6.77 10.33 -19.99
C ARG A 81 7.94 9.65 -19.28
N PRO A 82 9.18 9.76 -19.80
CA PRO A 82 10.32 9.11 -19.18
C PRO A 82 10.41 9.51 -17.71
N LYS A 83 10.37 8.52 -16.81
CA LYS A 83 10.61 8.74 -15.38
C LYS A 83 12.04 9.28 -15.26
N LEU A 84 12.20 10.56 -14.89
CA LEU A 84 13.49 11.08 -14.45
C LEU A 84 13.93 10.21 -13.27
N ALA A 85 14.98 9.43 -13.45
CA ALA A 85 15.58 8.64 -12.39
C ALA A 85 15.83 9.55 -11.19
N ALA A 86 15.23 9.21 -10.05
CA ALA A 86 15.47 9.93 -8.81
C ALA A 86 16.97 9.86 -8.52
N LYS A 87 17.64 11.02 -8.50
CA LYS A 87 19.06 11.11 -8.14
C LYS A 87 19.24 10.50 -6.75
N PRO A 88 20.23 9.60 -6.54
CA PRO A 88 20.48 9.05 -5.23
C PRO A 88 20.80 10.20 -4.26
N SER A 89 20.10 10.23 -3.14
CA SER A 89 20.34 11.20 -2.07
C SER A 89 21.79 11.06 -1.60
N ALA A 90 22.53 12.17 -1.66
CA ALA A 90 23.91 12.22 -1.20
C ALA A 90 23.95 11.81 0.28
N LYS A 91 24.76 10.79 0.57
CA LYS A 91 25.10 10.33 1.92
C LYS A 91 25.48 11.53 2.79
N ALA A 92 25.00 11.51 4.03
CA ALA A 92 25.29 12.46 5.08
C ALA A 92 26.79 12.83 5.09
N ARG A 93 27.07 14.13 4.93
CA ARG A 93 28.41 14.68 5.13
C ARG A 93 28.67 14.63 6.63
N GLU A 94 29.65 13.86 7.06
CA GLU A 94 30.11 13.82 8.44
C GLU A 94 30.46 15.24 8.94
N PRO A 95 30.19 15.58 10.21
CA PRO A 95 30.60 16.86 10.76
C PRO A 95 32.12 16.91 10.79
N GLY A 96 32.68 17.84 10.02
CA GLY A 96 34.13 18.04 9.91
C GLY A 96 34.76 18.29 11.27
N ASN A 97 35.61 17.35 11.68
CA ASN A 97 36.64 17.59 12.69
C ASN A 97 37.76 18.42 12.04
N GLN A 98 37.59 19.75 12.01
CA GLN A 98 38.67 20.68 11.68
C GLN A 98 39.14 21.34 12.97
N GLY A 99 40.27 20.82 13.46
CA GLY A 99 40.97 21.32 14.62
C GLY A 99 41.64 22.68 14.44
N SER A 100 41.95 23.24 15.60
CA SER A 100 43.11 24.10 15.90
C SER A 100 43.47 25.18 14.88
N LEU A 101 42.83 26.34 15.01
CA LEU A 101 43.50 27.63 14.82
C LEU A 101 42.91 28.60 15.83
N PHE A 102 43.39 28.52 17.08
CA PHE A 102 43.70 29.59 18.05
C PHE A 102 44.15 28.93 19.36
#